data_AF-A0AAV2CKL8-F1
#
_entry.id   AF-A0AAV2CKL8-F1
#
_cell.length_a   1.000
_cell.length_b   1.000
_cell.length_c   1.000
_cell.angle_alpha   90.00
_cell.angle_beta   90.00
_cell.angle_gamma   90.00
#
_symmetry.space_group_name_H-M   'P 1'
#
loop_
_entity.id
_entity.type
_entity.pdbx_description
1 polymer ?
#
loop_
_entity_poly.entity_id
_entity_poly.type
_entity_poly.pdbx_seq_one_letter_code
_entity_poly.pdbx_strand_id
1 'polypeptide(L)' 'MGSLAQTELKGHFFTVNANFEQVKANWYDCILIPGWMFMELLSADHKVVGLVRKFAEAGKPVVTSCEWD' A
#
# COMPACT_ATOMS: atom_id res chain seq x y z
N MET A 1 -5.95 3.64 33.99
CA MET A 1 -6.46 3.11 32.70
C MET A 1 -5.45 3.52 31.64
N GLY A 2 -4.58 2.60 31.24
CA GLY A 2 -3.55 2.88 30.24
C GLY A 2 -4.15 2.83 28.84
N SER A 3 -3.78 3.79 27.98
CA SER A 3 -4.07 3.75 26.55
C SER A 3 -3.49 2.46 25.96
N LEU A 4 -4.31 1.65 25.27
CA LEU A 4 -3.88 0.50 24.48
C LEU A 4 -3.36 0.88 23.09
N ALA A 5 -3.20 2.18 22.80
CA ALA A 5 -2.66 2.61 21.51
C ALA A 5 -1.15 2.40 21.50
N GLN A 6 -0.67 1.61 20.53
CA GLN A 6 0.75 1.55 20.23
C GLN A 6 1.29 2.97 20.03
N THR A 7 2.44 3.25 20.62
CA THR A 7 3.10 4.54 20.44
C THR A 7 3.77 4.54 19.08
N GLU A 8 3.28 5.38 18.16
CA GLU A 8 3.93 5.57 16.88
C GLU A 8 5.27 6.28 17.08
N LEU A 9 6.35 5.58 16.75
CA LEU A 9 7.70 6.14 16.71
C LEU A 9 8.14 6.28 15.26
N LYS A 10 8.93 7.31 14.98
CA LYS A 10 9.50 7.49 13.65
C LYS A 10 10.46 6.34 13.32
N GLY A 11 10.11 5.55 12.31
CA GLY A 11 10.96 4.51 11.75
C GLY A 11 12.03 5.04 10.78
N HIS A 12 12.62 4.14 10.00
CA HIS A 12 13.57 4.47 8.95
C HIS A 12 12.87 5.16 7.76
N PHE A 13 13.60 6.06 7.09
CA PHE A 13 13.17 6.53 5.78
C PHE A 13 13.37 5.43 4.75
N PHE A 14 12.35 5.19 3.93
CA PHE A 14 12.41 4.26 2.80
C PHE A 14 12.70 5.02 1.51
N THR A 15 13.77 4.61 0.80
CA THR A 15 14.09 5.22 -0.51
C THR A 15 13.27 4.53 -1.59
N VAL A 16 12.43 5.30 -2.29
CA VAL A 16 11.66 4.79 -3.43
C VAL A 16 12.56 4.63 -4.67
N ASN A 17 12.30 3.59 -5.45
CA ASN A 17 13.11 3.22 -6.63
C ASN A 17 12.36 3.30 -7.96
N ALA A 18 11.08 3.69 -7.94
CA ALA A 18 10.23 3.78 -9.12
C ALA A 18 9.37 5.04 -9.08
N ASN A 19 9.12 5.64 -10.25
CA ASN A 19 8.19 6.74 -10.39
C ASN A 19 6.76 6.20 -10.58
N PHE A 20 5.85 6.54 -9.66
CA PHE A 20 4.46 6.09 -9.69
C PHE A 20 3.74 6.42 -11.01
N GLU A 21 4.03 7.56 -11.64
CA GLU A 21 3.38 7.95 -12.90
C GLU A 21 3.77 7.09 -14.09
N GLN A 22 4.90 6.38 -13.99
CA GLN A 22 5.43 5.53 -15.07
C GLN A 22 5.06 4.06 -14.88
N VAL A 23 4.58 3.67 -13.69
CA VAL A 23 4.25 2.29 -13.34
C VAL A 23 3.04 1.79 -14.14
N LYS A 24 3.15 0.57 -14.67
CA LYS A 24 2.04 -0.14 -15.33
C LYS A 24 1.84 -1.51 -14.68
N ALA A 25 0.59 -1.86 -14.39
CA ALA A 25 0.24 -3.13 -13.75
C ALA A 25 0.69 -4.38 -14.54
N ASN A 26 0.87 -4.27 -15.86
CA ASN A 26 1.33 -5.38 -16.69
C ASN A 26 2.83 -5.70 -16.51
N TRP A 27 3.63 -4.79 -15.95
CA TRP A 27 5.07 -5.00 -15.72
C TRP A 27 5.41 -5.84 -14.48
N TYR A 28 4.43 -6.03 -13.58
CA TYR A 28 4.63 -6.71 -12.31
C TYR A 28 3.72 -7.93 -12.21
N ASP A 29 4.19 -9.00 -11.59
CA ASP A 29 3.38 -10.20 -11.38
C ASP A 29 2.34 -10.02 -10.26
N CYS A 30 2.62 -9.17 -9.27
CA CYS A 30 1.75 -8.91 -8.14
C CYS A 30 1.88 -7.47 -7.61
N ILE A 31 0.98 -7.09 -6.70
CA ILE A 31 1.06 -5.86 -5.93
C ILE A 31 0.98 -6.16 -4.44
N LEU A 32 1.89 -5.57 -3.65
CA LEU A 32 1.87 -5.59 -2.20
C LEU A 32 1.47 -4.20 -1.69
N ILE A 33 0.43 -4.16 -0.88
CA ILE A 33 -0.02 -2.96 -0.17
C ILE A 33 0.38 -3.14 1.29
N PRO A 34 1.49 -2.54 1.74
CA PRO A 34 1.87 -2.60 3.14
C PRO A 34 0.84 -1.86 4.00
N GLY A 35 0.52 -2.43 5.16
CA GLY A 35 -0.31 -1.81 6.18
C GLY A 35 0.36 -0.61 6.87
N TRP A 36 -0.29 -0.10 7.92
CA TRP A 36 -0.03 1.16 8.66
C TRP A 36 -0.86 2.38 8.18
N MET A 37 -0.82 3.48 8.94
CA MET A 37 -1.60 4.75 8.79
C MET A 37 -1.61 5.39 7.39
N PHE A 38 -0.85 4.88 6.42
CA PHE A 38 -0.85 5.38 5.05
C PHE A 38 -2.07 4.93 4.23
N MET A 39 -2.79 3.88 4.69
CA MET A 39 -3.93 3.36 3.94
C MET A 39 -5.05 4.38 3.75
N GLU A 40 -5.34 5.23 4.75
CA GLU A 40 -6.41 6.24 4.62
C GLU A 40 -6.12 7.21 3.46
N LEU A 41 -4.89 7.76 3.43
CA LEU A 41 -4.47 8.70 2.37
C LEU A 41 -4.38 8.03 0.99
N LEU A 42 -3.82 6.82 0.91
CA LEU A 42 -3.67 6.11 -0.36
C LEU A 42 -5.00 5.60 -0.93
N SER A 43 -5.97 5.26 -0.06
CA SER A 43 -7.29 4.80 -0.48
C SER A 43 -8.17 5.91 -1.06
N ALA A 44 -7.89 7.18 -0.72
CA ALA A 44 -8.57 8.34 -1.30
C ALA A 44 -8.03 8.74 -2.69
N ASP A 45 -6.82 8.29 -3.07
CA ASP A 45 -6.25 8.62 -4.37
C ASP A 45 -6.78 7.69 -5.48
N HIS A 46 -7.58 8.25 -6.39
CA HIS A 46 -8.14 7.52 -7.53
C HIS A 46 -7.10 6.85 -8.43
N LYS A 47 -5.88 7.39 -8.54
CA LYS A 47 -4.80 6.77 -9.32
C LYS A 47 -4.31 5.49 -8.64
N VAL A 48 -4.18 5.51 -7.31
CA VAL A 48 -3.79 4.33 -6.51
C VAL A 48 -4.86 3.26 -6.59
N VAL A 49 -6.12 3.61 -6.33
CA VAL A 49 -7.26 2.68 -6.45
C VAL A 49 -7.35 2.10 -7.86
N GLY A 50 -7.17 2.93 -8.88
CA GLY A 50 -7.15 2.51 -10.29
C GLY A 50 -6.01 1.53 -10.60
N LEU A 51 -4.83 1.70 -10.00
CA LEU A 51 -3.72 0.76 -10.16
C LEU A 51 -4.05 -0.58 -9.51
N VAL A 52 -4.50 -0.60 -8.25
CA VAL A 52 -4.89 -1.84 -7.54
C VAL A 52 -5.99 -2.59 -8.31
N ARG A 53 -6.98 -1.87 -8.82
CA ARG A 53 -8.05 -2.45 -9.64
C ARG A 53 -7.52 -3.15 -10.90
N LYS A 54 -6.51 -2.59 -11.59
CA LYS A 54 -5.90 -3.23 -12.76
C LYS A 54 -5.22 -4.56 -12.42
N PHE A 55 -4.63 -4.70 -11.23
CA PHE A 55 -4.09 -5.99 -10.78
C PHE A 55 -5.21 -7.01 -10.55
N ALA A 56 -6.28 -6.59 -9.86
CA ALA A 56 -7.44 -7.44 -9.61
C ALA A 56 -8.14 -7.90 -10.90
N GLU A 57 -8.40 -6.98 -11.83
CA GLU A 57 -9.02 -7.27 -13.13
C GLU A 57 -8.16 -8.19 -14.01
N ALA A 58 -6.83 -8.10 -13.88
CA ALA A 58 -5.90 -8.98 -14.57
C ALA A 58 -5.73 -10.36 -13.91
N GLY A 59 -6.44 -10.63 -12.80
CA GLY A 59 -6.29 -11.88 -12.03
C GLY A 59 -4.92 -12.03 -11.37
N LYS A 60 -4.20 -10.92 -11.18
CA LYS A 60 -2.87 -10.91 -10.56
C LYS A 60 -3.00 -10.87 -9.03
N PRO A 61 -2.08 -11.50 -8.28
CA PRO A 61 -2.11 -11.45 -6.82
C PRO A 61 -2.06 -10.01 -6.29
N VAL A 62 -3.02 -9.70 -5.41
CA VAL A 62 -3.09 -8.48 -4.61
C VAL A 62 -2.90 -8.91 -3.16
N VAL A 63 -1.78 -8.52 -2.56
CA VAL A 63 -1.44 -8.87 -1.18
C VAL A 63 -1.55 -7.62 -0.33
N THR A 64 -2.29 -7.72 0.77
CA THR A 64 -2.37 -6.66 1.78
C THR A 64 -1.78 -7.19 3.07
N SER A 65 -0.80 -6.51 3.66
CA SER A 65 -0.48 -6.76 5.06
C SER A 65 -1.31 -5.80 5.91
N CYS A 66 -2.18 -6.34 6.77
CA CYS A 66 -2.73 -5.57 7.87
C CYS A 66 -2.05 -6.08 9.14
N GLU A 67 -1.56 -5.17 9.97
CA GLU A 67 -1.13 -5.47 11.34
C GLU A 67 -2.21 -4.93 12.26
N TRP A 68 -2.89 -5.82 13.00
CA TRP A 68 -3.45 -5.62 14.35
C TRP A 68 -3.80 -7.01 14.92
N ASP A 69 -2.82 -7.63 15.59
CA ASP A 69 -3.00 -8.38 16.85
C ASP A 69 -2.16 -7.64 17.91
#